data_AF-A0A8S2Y5E5-F1
#
_entry.id   AF-A0A8S2Y5E5-F1
#
_cell.length_a   1.000
_cell.length_b   1.000
_cell.length_c   1.000
_cell.angle_alpha   90.00
_cell.angle_beta   90.00
_cell.angle_gamma   90.00
#
_symmetry.space_group_name_H-M   'P 1'
#
loop_
_entity.id
_entity.type
_entity.pdbx_description
1 polymer ?
#
loop_
_entity_poly.entity_id
_entity_poly.type
_entity_poly.pdbx_seq_one_letter_code
_entity_poly.pdbx_strand_id
1 'polypeptide(L)' 'NFHTSFGEIIFNVWDTAGQEKFGGLRDGYYIGGQCAILMFDVTSRITYRNVPNWHKDLVRVC' A
#
# COMPACT_ATOMS: atom_id res chain seq x y z
N ASN A 1 -3.34 -18.82 -6.79
CA ASN A 1 -3.75 -18.40 -8.14
C ASN A 1 -5.10 -17.72 -8.07
N PHE A 2 -5.14 -16.40 -8.35
CA PHE A 2 -6.38 -15.62 -8.29
C PHE A 2 -7.07 -15.72 -9.65
N HIS A 3 -8.32 -16.18 -9.68
CA HIS A 3 -9.05 -16.40 -10.93
C HIS A 3 -10.07 -15.30 -11.16
N THR A 4 -10.10 -14.77 -12.38
CA THR A 4 -11.05 -13.77 -12.84
C THR A 4 -11.86 -14.31 -14.01
N SER A 5 -12.89 -13.58 -14.45
CA SER A 5 -13.63 -13.90 -15.69
C SER A 5 -12.77 -13.83 -16.96
N PHE A 6 -11.54 -13.32 -16.87
CA PHE A 6 -10.58 -13.20 -17.97
C PHE A 6 -9.38 -14.14 -17.84
N GLY A 7 -9.41 -15.06 -16.86
CA GLY A 7 -8.33 -16.00 -16.60
C GLY A 7 -7.59 -15.72 -15.30
N GLU A 8 -6.42 -16.34 -15.15
CA GLU A 8 -5.62 -16.33 -13.94
C GLU A 8 -4.75 -15.07 -13.83
N ILE A 9 -4.67 -14.50 -12.62
CA ILE A 9 -3.74 -13.45 -12.23
C ILE A 9 -2.89 -13.92 -11.04
N ILE A 10 -1.60 -13.59 -11.09
CA ILE A 10 -0.66 -13.76 -9.99
C ILE A 10 -0.35 -12.38 -9.42
N PHE A 11 -0.62 -12.19 -8.13
CA PHE A 11 -0.24 -10.99 -7.40
C PHE A 11 1.02 -11.27 -6.57
N ASN A 12 2.08 -10.51 -6.81
CA ASN A 12 3.25 -10.48 -5.94
C ASN A 12 3.00 -9.43 -4.85
N VAL A 13 2.52 -9.89 -3.69
CA VAL A 13 2.05 -9.01 -2.61
C VAL A 13 3.19 -8.64 -1.67
N TRP A 14 3.37 -7.34 -1.44
CA TRP A 14 4.29 -6.80 -0.45
C TRP A 14 3.50 -6.19 0.71
N ASP A 15 3.58 -6.80 1.88
CA ASP A 15 3.08 -6.21 3.12
C ASP A 15 4.14 -5.26 3.70
N THR A 16 3.78 -4.01 3.93
CA THR A 16 4.72 -2.95 4.34
C THR A 16 4.37 -2.42 5.74
N ALA A 17 5.37 -2.26 6.59
CA ALA A 17 5.16 -1.72 7.93
C ALA A 17 4.52 -0.32 7.90
N GLY A 18 3.46 -0.13 8.70
CA GLY A 18 2.72 1.15 8.81
C GLY A 18 3.27 2.15 9.83
N GLN A 19 4.35 1.83 10.54
CA GLN A 19 4.93 2.74 11.53
C GLN A 19 5.79 3.81 10.83
N GLU A 20 5.54 5.08 11.14
CA GLU A 20 6.22 6.23 10.52
C GLU A 20 7.74 6.18 10.65
N LYS A 21 8.28 5.56 11.72
CA LYS A 21 9.72 5.36 11.93
C LYS A 21 10.40 4.51 10.85
N PHE A 22 9.62 3.79 10.04
CA PHE A 22 10.11 2.99 8.91
C PHE A 22 9.82 3.63 7.54
N GLY A 23 9.31 4.87 7.51
CA GLY A 23 8.91 5.57 6.27
C GLY A 23 10.02 5.63 5.22
N GLY A 24 11.28 5.79 5.62
CA GLY A 24 12.43 5.84 4.69
C GLY A 24 12.71 4.54 3.93
N LEU A 25 12.31 3.37 4.47
CA LEU A 25 12.42 2.09 3.77
C LEU A 25 11.21 1.83 2.86
N ARG A 26 10.12 2.58 3.03
CA ARG A 26 8.83 2.32 2.38
C ARG A 26 8.83 2.65 0.90
N ASP A 27 9.53 3.73 0.52
CA ASP A 27 9.67 4.17 -0.87
C ASP A 27 10.25 3.07 -1.77
N GLY A 28 11.19 2.27 -1.26
CA GLY A 28 11.79 1.17 -2.03
C GLY A 28 10.79 0.07 -2.40
N TYR A 29 9.78 -0.17 -1.57
CA TYR A 29 8.75 -1.19 -1.83
C TYR A 29 7.69 -0.76 -2.85
N TYR A 30 7.61 0.54 -3.15
CA TYR A 30 6.63 1.08 -4.10
C TYR A 30 7.14 1.06 -5.56
N ILE A 31 8.45 0.95 -5.76
CA ILE A 31 9.08 0.98 -7.08
C ILE A 31 8.57 -0.19 -7.93
N GLY A 32 7.96 0.12 -9.07
CA GLY A 32 7.42 -0.89 -9.99
C GLY A 32 6.11 -1.53 -9.52
N GLY A 33 5.49 -1.01 -8.45
CA GLY A 33 4.17 -1.45 -8.00
C GLY A 33 3.08 -1.10 -9.02
N GLN A 34 2.28 -2.09 -9.42
CA GLN A 34 1.20 -1.91 -10.41
C GLN A 34 -0.14 -1.51 -9.75
N CYS A 35 -0.30 -1.83 -8.47
CA CYS A 35 -1.50 -1.53 -7.69
C CYS A 35 -1.16 -1.48 -6.20
N ALA A 36 -2.01 -0.82 -5.42
CA ALA A 36 -1.83 -0.71 -3.98
C ALA A 36 -3.15 -0.76 -3.22
N ILE A 37 -3.07 -1.18 -1.96
CA ILE A 37 -4.17 -1.15 -1.00
C ILE A 37 -3.72 -0.31 0.20
N LEU A 38 -4.49 0.72 0.54
CA LEU A 38 -4.30 1.52 1.75
C LEU A 38 -5.33 1.10 2.80
N MET A 39 -4.85 0.77 4.00
CA MET A 39 -5.69 0.34 5.11
C MET A 39 -5.65 1.36 6.25
N PHE A 40 -6.74 1.45 7.01
CA PHE A 40 -6.82 2.21 8.26
C PHE A 40 -7.75 1.47 9.23
N ASP A 41 -7.72 1.86 10.51
CA ASP A 41 -8.54 1.29 11.57
C ASP A 41 -9.71 2.22 11.94
N VAL A 42 -10.94 1.73 11.79
CA VAL A 42 -12.17 2.46 12.10
C VAL A 42 -12.33 2.80 13.59
N THR A 43 -11.63 2.09 14.47
CA THR A 43 -11.59 2.36 15.92
C THR A 43 -10.55 3.42 16.29
N SER A 44 -9.66 3.78 15.36
CA SER A 44 -8.55 4.70 15.58
C SER A 44 -8.49 5.80 14.52
N ARG A 45 -9.15 6.93 14.80
CA ARG A 45 -9.27 8.09 13.87
C ARG A 45 -7.93 8.62 13.36
N ILE A 46 -6.85 8.48 14.13
CA ILE A 46 -5.51 8.94 13.71
C ILE A 46 -5.02 8.16 12.49
N THR A 47 -5.35 6.87 12.37
CA THR A 47 -4.94 6.05 11.23
C THR A 47 -5.60 6.51 9.94
N TYR A 48 -6.88 6.90 9.99
CA TYR A 48 -7.57 7.48 8.82
C TYR A 48 -6.98 8.85 8.42
N ARG A 49 -6.65 9.70 9.40
CA ARG A 49 -6.00 11.00 9.14
C ARG A 49 -4.65 10.87 8.44
N ASN A 50 -3.97 9.72 8.58
CA ASN A 50 -2.69 9.45 7.93
C ASN A 50 -2.83 8.89 6.50
N VAL A 51 -4.01 8.42 6.08
CA VAL A 51 -4.24 7.88 4.72
C VAL A 51 -3.83 8.85 3.60
N PRO A 52 -4.14 10.16 3.65
CA PRO A 52 -3.70 11.10 2.61
C PRO A 52 -2.18 11.21 2.48
N ASN A 53 -1.45 11.08 3.60
CA ASN A 53 0.01 11.10 3.59
C ASN A 53 0.56 9.85 2.88
N TRP A 54 0.05 8.66 3.25
CA TRP A 54 0.44 7.41 2.59
C TRP A 54 0.08 7.38 1.11
N HIS A 55 -1.08 7.93 0.74
CA HIS A 55 -1.46 8.07 -0.67
C HIS A 55 -0.49 8.97 -1.43
N LYS A 56 -0.09 10.10 -0.85
CA LYS A 56 0.90 11.00 -1.45
C LYS A 56 2.26 10.33 -1.66
N ASP A 57 2.73 9.55 -0.69
CA ASP A 57 3.99 8.81 -0.81
C ASP A 57 3.91 7.73 -1.89
N LEU A 58 2.78 7.04 -1.99
CA LEU A 58 2.57 6.01 -3.01
C LEU A 58 2.58 6.58 -4.43
N VAL A 59 1.80 7.65 -4.66
CA VAL A 59 1.71 8.32 -5.98
C VAL A 59 3.02 9.00 -6.38
N ARG A 60 3.92 9.28 -5.43
CA ARG A 60 5.26 9.81 -5.75
C ARG A 60 6.14 8.75 -6.43
N VAL A 61 5.95 7.47 -6.15
CA VAL A 61 6.87 6.40 -6.54
C VAL A 61 6.28 5.45 -7.60
N CYS A 62 4.98 5.13 -7.49
CA CYS A 62 4.27 4.32 -8.50
C CYS A 62 3.91 5.16 -9.73
#